data_AF-A0A4V2T4A0-F1
#
_entry.id   AF-A0A4V2T4A0-F1
#
_cell.length_a   1.000
_cell.length_b   1.000
_cell.length_c   1.000
_cell.angle_alpha   90.00
_cell.angle_beta   90.00
_cell.angle_gamma   90.00
#
_symmetry.space_group_name_H-M   'P 1'
#
loop_
_entity.id
_entity.type
_entity.pdbx_description
1 polymer ?
#
loop_
_entity_poly.entity_id
_entity_poly.type
_entity_poly.pdbx_seq_one_letter_code
_entity_poly.pdbx_strand_id
1 'polypeptide(L)'
;MATYPDLQTDPEDKNLVILQSLICLLREKNVLSRADIEELCDTVKRRANDHASDPLPCQISGAKAAATEVAQIGDYIGRKYGGKHRRSI
;
A
#
# COMPACT_ATOMS: atom_id res chain seq x y z
N MET A 1 -28.66 -12.79 -4.21
CA MET A 1 -27.31 -13.27 -3.85
C MET A 1 -26.34 -12.52 -4.74
N ALA A 2 -25.45 -11.70 -4.19
CA ALA A 2 -24.45 -11.01 -4.99
C ALA A 2 -23.41 -12.05 -5.46
N THR A 3 -23.43 -12.38 -6.74
CA THR A 3 -22.39 -13.19 -7.37
C THR A 3 -21.16 -12.31 -7.47
N TYR A 4 -20.20 -12.51 -6.57
CA TYR A 4 -18.88 -11.91 -6.71
C TYR A 4 -18.16 -12.64 -7.84
N PRO A 5 -17.52 -11.93 -8.78
CA PRO A 5 -16.73 -12.57 -9.81
C PRO A 5 -15.64 -13.42 -9.14
N ASP A 6 -15.52 -14.68 -9.55
CA ASP A 6 -14.40 -15.52 -9.16
C ASP A 6 -13.16 -14.92 -9.84
N LEU A 7 -12.44 -14.07 -9.10
CA LEU A 7 -11.14 -13.58 -9.54
C LEU A 7 -10.17 -14.77 -9.47
N GLN A 8 -10.08 -15.54 -10.56
CA GLN A 8 -8.92 -16.39 -10.89
C GLN A 8 -7.70 -15.47 -11.01
N THR A 9 -7.21 -15.07 -9.84
CA THR A 9 -6.04 -14.25 -9.62
C THR A 9 -5.08 -15.11 -8.84
N ASP A 10 -3.80 -15.04 -9.19
CA ASP A 10 -2.78 -15.76 -8.45
C ASP A 10 -2.87 -15.39 -6.96
N PRO A 11 -2.46 -16.28 -6.03
CA PRO A 11 -2.56 -15.99 -4.60
C PRO A 11 -1.92 -14.65 -4.21
N GLU A 12 -0.87 -14.25 -4.92
CA GLU A 12 -0.19 -12.97 -4.78
C GLU A 12 -1.07 -11.78 -5.19
N ASP A 13 -1.77 -11.89 -6.32
CA ASP A 13 -2.74 -10.89 -6.78
C ASP A 13 -3.94 -10.77 -5.83
N LYS A 14 -4.43 -11.89 -5.28
CA LYS A 14 -5.49 -11.90 -4.26
C LYS A 14 -5.06 -11.15 -3.01
N ASN A 15 -3.82 -11.35 -2.56
CA ASN A 15 -3.28 -10.65 -1.41
C ASN A 15 -3.17 -9.13 -1.65
N LEU A 16 -2.80 -8.72 -2.87
CA LEU A 16 -2.76 -7.29 -3.25
C LEU A 16 -4.16 -6.67 -3.28
N VAL A 17 -5.15 -7.36 -3.84
CA VAL A 17 -6.55 -6.91 -3.83
C VAL A 17 -7.08 -6.77 -2.40
N ILE A 18 -6.76 -7.71 -1.51
CA ILE A 18 -7.12 -7.63 -0.09
C ILE A 18 -6.45 -6.42 0.57
N LEU A 19 -5.15 -6.23 0.36
CA LEU A 19 -4.40 -5.12 0.93
C LEU A 19 -4.97 -3.76 0.48
N GLN A 20 -5.21 -3.60 -0.82
CA GLN A 20 -5.80 -2.38 -1.36
C GLN A 20 -7.21 -2.13 -0.79
N SER A 21 -8.04 -3.18 -0.71
CA SER A 21 -9.40 -3.09 -0.17
C SER A 21 -9.39 -2.70 1.31
N LEU A 22 -8.49 -3.27 2.11
CA LEU A 22 -8.32 -2.93 3.52
C LEU A 22 -7.88 -1.48 3.71
N ILE A 23 -6.89 -1.00 2.95
CA ILE A 23 -6.42 0.38 3.07
C ILE A 23 -7.54 1.36 2.66
N CYS A 24 -8.33 1.04 1.63
CA CYS A 24 -9.50 1.83 1.24
C CYS A 24 -10.55 1.88 2.37
N LEU A 25 -10.88 0.74 2.97
CA LEU A 25 -11.82 0.65 4.10
C LEU A 25 -11.35 1.47 5.31
N LEU A 26 -10.08 1.35 5.68
CA LEU A 26 -9.51 2.10 6.81
C LEU A 26 -9.51 3.61 6.54
N ARG A 27 -9.28 4.03 5.29
CA ARG A 27 -9.40 5.44 4.89
C ARG A 27 -10.84 5.94 4.96
N GLU A 28 -11.81 5.16 4.47
CA GLU A 28 -13.24 5.50 4.56
C GLU A 28 -13.73 5.62 6.00
N LYS A 29 -13.16 4.82 6.91
CA LYS A 29 -13.44 4.87 8.34
C LYS A 29 -12.65 5.95 9.10
N ASN A 30 -11.85 6.77 8.41
CA ASN A 30 -10.94 7.76 8.99
C ASN A 30 -9.96 7.17 10.01
N VAL A 31 -9.65 5.88 9.91
CA VAL A 31 -8.63 5.20 10.73
C VAL A 31 -7.24 5.49 10.18
N LEU A 32 -7.11 5.58 8.85
CA LEU A 32 -5.91 6.04 8.17
C LEU A 32 -6.16 7.39 7.51
N SER A 33 -5.26 8.33 7.76
CA SER A 33 -5.17 9.58 7.02
C SER A 33 -4.36 9.40 5.74
N ARG A 34 -4.36 10.43 4.89
CA ARG A 34 -3.49 10.47 3.71
C ARG A 34 -2.01 10.45 4.10
N ALA A 35 -1.64 11.11 5.21
CA ALA A 35 -0.26 11.18 5.67
C ALA A 35 0.25 9.79 6.12
N ASP A 36 -0.61 8.98 6.75
CA ASP A 36 -0.24 7.63 7.18
C ASP A 36 0.04 6.72 5.97
N ILE A 37 -0.73 6.88 4.89
CA ILE A 37 -0.52 6.14 3.64
C ILE A 37 0.77 6.61 2.94
N GLU A 38 1.04 7.91 2.93
CA GLU A 38 2.29 8.46 2.40
C GLU A 38 3.51 7.97 3.21
N GLU A 39 3.39 7.91 4.54
CA GLU A 39 4.42 7.36 5.42
C GLU A 39 4.63 5.85 5.20
N LEU A 40 3.56 5.08 4.98
CA LEU A 40 3.66 3.68 4.60
C LEU A 40 4.44 3.52 3.28
N CYS A 41 4.10 4.31 2.26
CA CYS A 41 4.83 4.33 0.98
C CYS A 41 6.31 4.65 1.17
N ASP A 42 6.63 5.70 1.93
CA ASP A 42 8.00 6.12 2.21
C ASP A 42 8.78 5.04 2.96
N THR A 43 8.14 4.38 3.93
CA THR A 43 8.74 3.30 4.71
C THR A 43 9.08 2.10 3.84
N VAL A 44 8.15 1.63 3.01
CA VAL A 44 8.40 0.48 2.13
C VAL A 44 9.48 0.82 1.09
N LYS A 45 9.48 2.05 0.54
CA LYS A 45 10.54 2.51 -0.36
C LYS A 45 11.90 2.57 0.33
N ARG A 46 11.96 3.07 1.58
CA ARG A 46 13.21 3.10 2.36
C ARG A 46 13.74 1.69 2.57
N ARG A 47 12.89 0.74 2.96
CA ARG A 47 13.28 -0.66 3.16
C ARG A 47 13.79 -1.32 1.87
N ALA A 48 13.19 -1.00 0.73
CA ALA A 48 13.66 -1.48 -0.57
C ALA A 48 15.04 -0.92 -0.97
N ASN A 49 15.38 0.29 -0.52
CA ASN A 49 16.62 0.99 -0.87
C ASN A 49 17.76 0.76 0.15
N ASP A 50 17.43 0.69 1.43
CA ASP A 50 18.36 0.59 2.56
C ASP A 50 18.10 -0.70 3.36
N HIS A 51 18.21 -1.82 2.66
CA HIS A 51 17.98 -3.14 3.22
C HIS A 51 18.97 -3.49 4.35
N ALA A 52 20.21 -2.99 4.26
CA ALA A 52 21.27 -3.29 5.22
C ALA A 52 21.05 -2.63 6.60
N SER A 53 20.29 -1.53 6.65
CA SER A 53 19.96 -0.82 7.89
C SER A 53 18.53 -1.10 8.40
N ASP A 54 17.77 -1.98 7.74
CA ASP A 54 16.40 -2.32 8.15
C ASP A 54 16.43 -3.25 9.37
N PRO A 55 15.74 -2.92 10.49
CA PRO A 55 15.62 -3.81 11.64
C PRO A 55 14.87 -5.11 11.33
N LEU A 56 14.13 -5.19 10.21
CA LEU A 56 13.40 -6.39 9.80
C LEU A 56 14.04 -7.02 8.55
N PRO A 57 14.40 -8.31 8.58
CA PRO A 57 14.94 -8.98 7.41
C PRO A 57 13.86 -9.10 6.33
N CYS A 58 14.06 -8.44 5.20
CA CYS A 58 13.17 -8.51 4.05
C CYS A 58 13.89 -9.05 2.81
N GLN A 59 13.24 -9.91 2.02
CA GLN A 59 13.82 -10.32 0.74
C GLN A 59 13.83 -9.12 -0.22
N ILE A 60 15.01 -8.70 -0.70
CA ILE A 60 15.17 -7.46 -1.49
C ILE A 60 14.24 -7.41 -2.72
N SER A 61 14.09 -8.53 -3.43
CA SER A 61 13.18 -8.61 -4.59
C SER A 61 11.72 -8.38 -4.17
N GLY A 62 11.29 -8.97 -3.06
CA GLY A 62 9.96 -8.77 -2.48
C GLY A 62 9.76 -7.34 -1.97
N ALA A 63 10.78 -6.73 -1.36
CA ALA A 63 10.71 -5.35 -0.90
C ALA A 63 10.55 -4.35 -2.06
N LYS A 64 11.26 -4.57 -3.18
CA LYS A 64 11.13 -3.76 -4.39
C LYS A 64 9.76 -3.92 -5.05
N ALA A 65 9.26 -5.14 -5.15
CA ALA A 65 7.91 -5.41 -5.64
C ALA A 65 6.87 -4.71 -4.76
N ALA A 66 6.94 -4.90 -3.44
CA ALA A 66 6.07 -4.24 -2.48
C ALA A 66 6.13 -2.71 -2.57
N ALA A 67 7.32 -2.11 -2.75
CA ALA A 67 7.45 -0.67 -2.92
C ALA A 67 6.74 -0.14 -4.18
N THR A 68 6.71 -0.94 -5.25
CA THR A 68 6.01 -0.62 -6.49
C THR A 68 4.51 -0.71 -6.30
N GLU A 69 4.03 -1.80 -5.71
CA GLU A 69 2.60 -2.03 -5.45
C GLU A 69 2.01 -0.99 -4.49
N VAL A 70 2.70 -0.72 -3.38
CA VAL A 70 2.26 0.26 -2.39
C VAL A 70 2.24 1.68 -2.98
N ALA A 71 3.16 2.01 -3.89
CA ALA A 71 3.11 3.27 -4.63
C ALA A 71 1.86 3.38 -5.51
N GLN A 72 1.50 2.33 -6.25
CA GLN A 72 0.28 2.32 -7.08
C GLN A 72 -0.99 2.46 -6.22
N ILE A 73 -1.03 1.79 -5.06
CA ILE A 73 -2.12 1.91 -4.08
C ILE A 73 -2.21 3.35 -3.56
N GLY A 74 -1.08 3.96 -3.20
CA GLY A 74 -1.01 5.35 -2.77
C GLY A 74 -1.55 6.33 -3.81
N ASP A 75 -1.17 6.15 -5.08
CA ASP A 75 -1.65 6.97 -6.20
C ASP A 75 -3.15 6.80 -6.44
N TYR A 76 -3.66 5.56 -6.36
CA TYR A 76 -5.09 5.29 -6.45
C TYR A 76 -5.87 5.99 -5.33
N ILE A 77 -5.42 5.87 -4.08
CA ILE A 77 -6.07 6.49 -2.93
C ILE A 77 -6.01 8.01 -3.01
N GLY A 78 -4.86 8.57 -3.42
CA GLY A 78 -4.69 10.00 -3.64
C GLY A 78 -5.68 10.57 -4.67
N ARG A 79 -5.95 9.81 -5.75
CA ARG A 79 -6.97 10.17 -6.76
C ARG A 79 -8.41 9.98 -6.27
N LYS A 80 -8.70 8.86 -5.61
CA LYS A 80 -10.08 8.49 -5.21
C LYS A 80 -10.60 9.28 -4.01
N TYR A 81 -9.80 9.42 -2.96
CA TYR A 81 -10.24 9.98 -1.69
C TYR A 81 -9.78 11.44 -1.50
N GLY A 82 -8.93 11.98 -2.38
CA GLY A 82 -8.43 13.35 -2.31
C GLY A 82 -7.80 13.70 -0.95
N GLY A 83 -7.57 14.99 -0.70
CA GLY A 83 -7.16 15.50 0.62
C GLY A 83 -5.74 16.08 0.68
N LYS A 84 -5.44 16.76 1.79
CA LYS A 84 -4.17 17.48 1.98
C LYS A 84 -3.02 16.48 2.10
N HIS A 85 -2.01 16.61 1.25
CA HIS A 85 -0.74 15.90 1.37
C HIS A 85 -0.08 16.20 2.71
N ARG A 86 0.77 15.28 3.19
CA ARG A 86 1.69 15.60 4.28
C ARG A 86 2.48 16.84 3.88
N ARG A 87 2.37 17.91 4.68
CA ARG A 87 3.27 19.06 4.51
C ARG A 87 4.66 18.56 4.88
N SER A 88 5.60 18.60 3.94
CA SER A 88 7.01 18.49 4.27
C SER A 88 7.32 19.65 5.20
N ILE A 89 7.62 19.33 6.46
CA ILE A 89 8.16 20.27 7.44
C ILE A 89 9.67 20.26 7.30
#